data_AF-A0A1J5WKQ1-F1
#
_entry.id   AF-A0A1J5WKQ1-F1
#
_cell.length_a   1.000
_cell.length_b   1.000
_cell.length_c   1.000
_cell.angle_alpha   90.00
_cell.angle_beta   90.00
_cell.angle_gamma   90.00
#
_symmetry.space_group_name_H-M   'P 1'
#
loop_
_entity.id
_entity.type
_entity.pdbx_description
1 polymer ?
#
loop_
_entity_poly.entity_id
_entity_poly.type
_entity_poly.pdbx_seq_one_letter_code
_entity_poly.pdbx_strand_id
1 'polypeptide(L)'
;MKQVRENIKTIPKNSIQINTKAILAVGNGIRVLLELFSGSDEYIPDLVLESPTKENIEEILETASYLDWVGKTKNLKLVGRAIQLLPALGLHEESKIEEITLRAYDPEHIAEIFSTENSSVSIGGVKRLFLHGHALQILPKLGIHGESVMVCLELSADRPEHIAEILREDNEIILMEKVRRLELRGYAIQILPKLGIHGESVMEGLILSAYFPEDITEILKERNNSIWVGRVKLLILGNYATQIFPKLRIHEDNVMEVLRLYVEHPEQLTGIFGLENNSICIGKMKRLELRKITQKILPKLRFHEENVMEELELDAYSPKHLTKVLKMNNNTILAGKVKKLNLRSYAIGILPKLRIHEKNVMDELELNADSSKQITEILKTENNSIWIGKVKNLKLRKHALKILSKLKFHEENVMKELVLCADNTRYITEILKMDNNSLWIGKVKNLKLRKHALKILPKLKFHEENVMKELNLKAGSSKQITDILKKENKASCWGR
;
A
#
# COMPACT_ATOMS: atom_id res chain seq x y z
N MET A 1 13.14 -7.35 49.16
CA MET A 1 14.46 -6.72 49.40
C MET A 1 15.49 -7.80 49.70
N LYS A 2 16.29 -7.58 50.75
CA LYS A 2 17.43 -8.43 51.16
C LYS A 2 17.09 -9.92 51.35
N GLN A 3 15.97 -10.25 52.01
CA GLN A 3 15.56 -11.65 52.22
C GLN A 3 15.27 -12.39 50.92
N VAL A 4 14.61 -11.73 49.95
CA VAL A 4 14.29 -12.33 48.64
C VAL A 4 15.57 -12.66 47.88
N ARG A 5 16.59 -11.78 47.95
CA ARG A 5 17.90 -12.05 47.36
C ARG A 5 18.61 -13.24 47.98
N GLU A 6 18.68 -13.29 49.30
CA GLU A 6 19.31 -14.42 50.00
C GLU A 6 18.60 -15.74 49.66
N ASN A 7 17.27 -15.72 49.54
CA ASN A 7 16.53 -16.88 49.07
C ASN A 7 16.86 -17.25 47.62
N ILE A 8 16.92 -16.28 46.68
CA ILE A 8 17.26 -16.52 45.26
C ILE A 8 18.66 -17.11 45.12
N LYS A 9 19.65 -16.61 45.88
CA LYS A 9 21.03 -17.13 45.87
C LYS A 9 21.11 -18.62 46.23
N THR A 10 20.19 -19.12 47.06
CA THR A 10 20.18 -20.53 47.47
C THR A 10 19.51 -21.46 46.45
N ILE A 11 18.82 -20.93 45.44
CA ILE A 11 18.17 -21.74 44.41
C ILE A 11 19.23 -22.19 43.39
N PRO A 12 19.38 -23.51 43.13
CA PRO A 12 20.29 -23.98 42.08
C PRO A 12 19.94 -23.36 40.73
N LYS A 13 20.90 -22.78 40.02
CA LYS A 13 20.69 -22.09 38.73
C LYS A 13 19.92 -22.93 37.69
N ASN A 14 20.08 -24.24 37.73
CA ASN A 14 19.45 -25.18 36.79
C ASN A 14 18.08 -25.69 37.27
N SER A 15 17.57 -25.22 38.41
CA SER A 15 16.31 -25.70 39.01
C SER A 15 15.09 -24.87 38.65
N ILE A 16 15.27 -23.68 38.09
CA ILE A 16 14.19 -22.81 37.65
C ILE A 16 13.94 -23.08 36.16
N GLN A 17 12.86 -23.79 35.86
CA GLN A 17 12.36 -23.94 34.50
C GLN A 17 11.14 -23.06 34.28
N ILE A 18 11.24 -22.08 33.39
CA ILE A 18 10.12 -21.20 33.06
C ILE A 18 9.63 -21.54 31.65
N ASN A 19 8.70 -22.49 31.59
CA ASN A 19 8.00 -22.82 30.35
C ASN A 19 6.84 -21.83 30.10
N THR A 20 7.16 -20.55 29.92
CA THR A 20 6.19 -19.52 29.52
C THR A 20 6.47 -19.03 28.12
N LYS A 21 5.41 -18.61 27.42
CA LYS A 21 5.53 -17.95 26.12
C LYS A 21 6.03 -16.53 26.25
N ALA A 22 5.68 -15.84 27.34
CA ALA A 22 5.99 -14.44 27.53
C ALA A 22 6.24 -14.12 29.01
N ILE A 23 7.14 -13.17 29.24
CA ILE A 23 7.48 -12.63 30.54
C ILE A 23 7.30 -11.12 30.48
N LEU A 24 6.50 -10.60 31.40
CA LEU A 24 6.30 -9.17 31.61
C LEU A 24 6.81 -8.80 32.99
N ALA A 25 7.73 -7.84 33.03
CA ALA A 25 8.19 -7.26 34.27
C ALA A 25 7.99 -5.74 34.28
N VAL A 26 7.37 -5.25 35.35
CA VAL A 26 7.06 -3.83 35.53
C VAL A 26 7.71 -3.31 36.80
N GLY A 27 8.36 -2.15 36.71
CA GLY A 27 9.04 -1.48 37.83
C GLY A 27 10.05 -2.37 38.55
N ASN A 28 9.90 -2.54 39.87
CA ASN A 28 10.78 -3.39 40.70
C ASN A 28 10.81 -4.87 40.28
N GLY A 29 9.77 -5.35 39.57
CA GLY A 29 9.73 -6.70 39.04
C GLY A 29 10.84 -6.98 38.01
N ILE A 30 11.34 -5.93 37.34
CA ILE A 30 12.42 -6.05 36.35
C ILE A 30 13.68 -6.58 37.03
N ARG A 31 14.07 -5.99 38.15
CA ARG A 31 15.30 -6.41 38.85
C ARG A 31 15.23 -7.85 39.33
N VAL A 32 14.12 -8.22 39.96
CA VAL A 32 13.90 -9.60 40.44
C VAL A 32 13.99 -10.58 39.28
N LEU A 33 13.40 -10.23 38.13
CA LEU A 33 13.50 -11.03 36.93
C LEU A 33 14.96 -11.16 36.46
N LEU A 34 15.66 -10.05 36.25
CA LEU A 34 17.04 -10.06 35.76
C LEU A 34 17.99 -10.86 36.68
N GLU A 35 17.82 -10.75 38.00
CA GLU A 35 18.57 -11.54 38.99
C GLU A 35 18.27 -13.04 38.87
N LEU A 36 16.99 -13.43 38.72
CA LEU A 36 16.59 -14.84 38.57
C LEU A 36 17.16 -15.49 37.31
N PHE A 37 17.30 -14.73 36.22
CA PHE A 37 17.80 -15.24 34.95
C PHE A 37 19.34 -15.23 34.84
N SER A 38 20.03 -14.61 35.81
CA SER A 38 21.50 -14.54 35.82
C SER A 38 22.16 -15.92 35.94
N GLY A 39 22.51 -16.51 34.79
CA GLY A 39 23.11 -17.83 34.68
C GLY A 39 22.14 -18.96 34.34
N SER A 40 20.91 -18.63 33.90
CA SER A 40 20.07 -19.61 33.21
C SER A 40 20.47 -19.72 31.74
N ASP A 41 20.46 -20.95 31.21
CA ASP A 41 20.61 -21.20 29.78
C ASP A 41 19.28 -21.20 29.03
N GLU A 42 18.21 -20.77 29.70
CA GLU A 42 16.87 -20.85 29.16
C GLU A 42 16.63 -19.79 28.08
N TYR A 43 15.98 -20.23 27.01
CA TYR A 43 15.54 -19.38 25.92
C TYR A 43 14.20 -18.74 26.29
N ILE A 44 14.14 -17.41 26.27
CA ILE A 44 12.90 -16.67 26.52
C ILE A 44 12.30 -16.26 25.17
N PRO A 45 11.07 -16.68 24.82
CA PRO A 45 10.46 -16.25 23.57
C PRO A 45 10.15 -14.75 23.59
N ASP A 46 9.35 -14.27 24.56
CA ASP A 46 8.95 -12.86 24.61
C ASP A 46 9.32 -12.22 25.95
N LEU A 47 10.16 -11.18 25.93
CA LEU A 47 10.56 -10.41 27.10
C LEU A 47 10.07 -8.97 26.99
N VAL A 48 9.22 -8.54 27.94
CA VAL A 48 8.71 -7.17 28.04
C VAL A 48 9.14 -6.54 29.36
N LEU A 49 9.90 -5.45 29.29
CA LEU A 49 10.34 -4.67 30.44
C LEU A 49 9.73 -3.26 30.36
N GLU A 50 9.05 -2.85 31.42
CA GLU A 50 8.43 -1.53 31.52
C GLU A 50 8.78 -0.88 32.86
N SER A 51 9.49 0.25 32.81
CA SER A 51 9.82 1.00 34.02
C SER A 51 9.32 2.44 33.94
N PRO A 52 8.49 2.89 34.90
CA PRO A 52 8.10 4.29 35.00
C PRO A 52 9.12 5.16 35.75
N THR A 53 9.94 4.59 36.65
CA THR A 53 10.79 5.34 37.59
C THR A 53 12.29 5.13 37.32
N LYS A 54 13.08 6.16 37.63
CA LYS A 54 14.52 6.21 37.36
C LYS A 54 15.29 5.30 38.31
N GLU A 55 14.87 5.29 39.57
CA GLU A 55 15.51 4.57 40.68
C GLU A 55 15.60 3.07 40.39
N ASN A 56 14.57 2.48 39.78
CA ASN A 56 14.58 1.05 39.43
C ASN A 56 15.66 0.74 38.39
N ILE A 57 15.93 1.65 37.46
CA ILE A 57 16.88 1.44 36.38
C ILE A 57 18.30 1.68 36.85
N GLU A 58 18.54 2.76 37.59
CA GLU A 58 19.84 3.04 38.23
C GLU A 58 20.28 1.86 39.10
N GLU A 59 19.37 1.34 39.92
CA GLU A 59 19.65 0.22 40.81
C GLU A 59 19.97 -1.09 40.06
N ILE A 60 19.43 -1.27 38.85
CA ILE A 60 19.76 -2.41 37.97
C ILE A 60 21.15 -2.19 37.34
N LEU A 61 21.41 -1.00 36.82
CA LEU A 61 22.67 -0.65 36.13
C LEU A 61 23.87 -0.68 37.08
N GLU A 62 23.71 -0.33 38.36
CA GLU A 62 24.76 -0.52 39.38
C GLU A 62 25.18 -1.98 39.57
N THR A 63 24.30 -2.92 39.20
CA THR A 63 24.53 -4.37 39.30
C THR A 63 24.79 -5.04 37.95
N ALA A 64 25.28 -4.29 36.96
CA ALA A 64 25.35 -4.65 35.53
C ALA A 64 25.99 -6.01 35.16
N SER A 65 26.66 -6.73 36.07
CA SER A 65 27.23 -8.06 35.82
C SER A 65 26.21 -9.14 35.42
N TYR A 66 24.91 -8.86 35.39
CA TYR A 66 23.83 -9.84 35.22
C TYR A 66 23.13 -9.83 33.87
N LEU A 67 23.57 -9.03 32.90
CA LEU A 67 22.77 -8.75 31.70
C LEU A 67 23.20 -9.51 30.43
N ASP A 68 24.32 -10.24 30.47
CA ASP A 68 24.87 -11.01 29.35
C ASP A 68 23.91 -12.06 28.76
N TRP A 69 22.86 -12.46 29.50
CA TRP A 69 21.92 -13.50 29.05
C TRP A 69 20.85 -12.99 28.08
N VAL A 70 20.62 -11.67 28.00
CA VAL A 70 19.47 -11.11 27.26
C VAL A 70 19.58 -11.32 25.74
N GLY A 71 20.79 -11.59 25.22
CA GLY A 71 20.99 -12.02 23.83
C GLY A 71 20.27 -13.33 23.43
N LYS A 72 19.73 -14.08 24.40
CA LYS A 72 18.97 -15.32 24.17
C LYS A 72 17.46 -15.11 24.00
N THR A 73 16.94 -13.88 24.10
CA THR A 73 15.52 -13.61 23.87
C THR A 73 15.18 -13.63 22.38
N LYS A 74 13.99 -14.13 22.02
CA LYS A 74 13.51 -14.02 20.63
C LYS A 74 13.02 -12.60 20.33
N ASN A 75 12.21 -12.07 21.24
CA ASN A 75 11.54 -10.78 21.10
C ASN A 75 11.78 -9.95 22.37
N LEU A 76 12.25 -8.72 22.19
CA LEU A 76 12.54 -7.80 23.27
C LEU A 76 11.69 -6.54 23.14
N LYS A 77 10.96 -6.17 24.19
CA LYS A 77 10.20 -4.94 24.24
C LYS A 77 10.57 -4.12 25.47
N LEU A 78 11.09 -2.91 25.25
CA LEU A 78 11.44 -1.96 26.29
C LEU A 78 10.51 -0.76 26.22
N VAL A 79 9.86 -0.43 27.34
CA VAL A 79 8.90 0.67 27.45
C VAL A 79 9.30 1.61 28.58
N GLY A 80 9.21 2.92 28.32
CA GLY A 80 9.57 3.93 29.29
C GLY A 80 11.06 3.95 29.58
N ARG A 81 11.45 4.10 30.85
CA ARG A 81 12.86 4.14 31.27
C ARG A 81 13.58 2.79 31.11
N ALA A 82 12.86 1.69 30.90
CA ALA A 82 13.48 0.39 30.62
C ALA A 82 14.38 0.40 29.38
N ILE A 83 14.20 1.36 28.46
CA ILE A 83 15.06 1.55 27.29
C ILE A 83 16.50 1.86 27.68
N GLN A 84 16.75 2.53 28.80
CA GLN A 84 18.10 2.84 29.27
C GLN A 84 18.91 1.59 29.63
N LEU A 85 18.27 0.42 29.77
CA LEU A 85 18.96 -0.85 29.95
C LEU A 85 19.62 -1.34 28.66
N LEU A 86 19.19 -0.86 27.48
CA LEU A 86 19.61 -1.38 26.17
C LEU A 86 21.13 -1.51 26.00
N PRO A 87 21.97 -0.51 26.35
CA PRO A 87 23.43 -0.64 26.24
C PRO A 87 23.99 -1.74 27.16
N ALA A 88 23.33 -1.98 28.29
CA ALA A 88 23.76 -2.95 29.28
C ALA A 88 23.26 -4.37 28.98
N LEU A 89 22.30 -4.57 28.06
CA LEU A 89 21.76 -5.91 27.72
C LEU A 89 22.74 -6.82 26.97
N GLY A 90 23.96 -6.36 26.69
CA GLY A 90 25.01 -7.21 26.10
C GLY A 90 24.60 -7.86 24.78
N LEU A 91 23.85 -7.14 23.93
CA LEU A 91 23.38 -7.67 22.64
C LEU A 91 24.58 -7.84 21.69
N HIS A 92 25.20 -9.01 21.74
CA HIS A 92 26.31 -9.39 20.88
C HIS A 92 25.86 -9.59 19.43
N GLU A 93 26.81 -9.52 18.49
CA GLU A 93 26.59 -9.78 17.06
C GLU A 93 25.96 -11.15 16.81
N GLU A 94 26.28 -12.15 17.64
CA GLU A 94 25.74 -13.50 17.58
C GLU A 94 24.29 -13.61 18.07
N SER A 95 23.74 -12.55 18.69
CA SER A 95 22.36 -12.53 19.18
C SER A 95 21.38 -12.60 18.03
N LYS A 96 20.57 -13.66 18.00
CA LYS A 96 19.57 -13.92 16.94
C LYS A 96 18.19 -13.41 17.34
N ILE A 97 18.11 -12.11 17.67
CA ILE A 97 16.84 -11.48 18.05
C ILE A 97 15.95 -11.30 16.82
N GLU A 98 14.73 -11.82 16.87
CA GLU A 98 13.75 -11.66 15.80
C GLU A 98 13.14 -10.25 15.83
N GLU A 99 12.86 -9.70 17.01
CA GLU A 99 12.18 -8.42 17.15
C GLU A 99 12.69 -7.60 18.34
N ILE A 100 12.97 -6.31 18.11
CA ILE A 100 13.15 -5.31 19.17
C ILE A 100 12.09 -4.22 19.01
N THR A 101 11.36 -3.91 20.09
CA THR A 101 10.40 -2.80 20.16
C THR A 101 10.77 -1.84 21.28
N LEU A 102 11.03 -0.58 20.95
CA LEU A 102 11.38 0.48 21.90
C LEU A 102 10.32 1.58 21.87
N ARG A 103 9.76 1.90 23.05
CA ARG A 103 8.73 2.96 23.22
C ARG A 103 9.10 3.93 24.32
N ALA A 104 9.47 5.15 23.96
CA ALA A 104 9.74 6.22 24.91
C ALA A 104 8.72 7.35 24.77
N TYR A 105 8.01 7.64 25.85
CA TYR A 105 7.01 8.71 25.91
C TYR A 105 7.57 10.07 26.33
N ASP A 106 8.76 10.10 26.91
CA ASP A 106 9.41 11.28 27.49
C ASP A 106 10.91 11.26 27.10
N PRO A 107 11.55 12.41 26.83
CA PRO A 107 12.98 12.46 26.53
C PRO A 107 13.87 11.89 27.65
N GLU A 108 13.46 12.00 28.92
CA GLU A 108 14.23 11.45 30.05
C GLU A 108 14.35 9.92 29.99
N HIS A 109 13.45 9.23 29.28
CA HIS A 109 13.54 7.79 29.07
C HIS A 109 14.75 7.34 28.25
N ILE A 110 15.37 8.26 27.51
CA ILE A 110 16.54 7.97 26.66
C ILE A 110 17.77 8.80 27.03
N ALA A 111 17.64 9.79 27.93
CA ALA A 111 18.72 10.72 28.28
C ALA A 111 20.05 10.02 28.61
N GLU A 112 20.03 8.96 29.43
CA GLU A 112 21.24 8.25 29.85
C GLU A 112 21.98 7.55 28.70
N ILE A 113 21.27 7.18 27.61
CA ILE A 113 21.91 6.62 26.41
C ILE A 113 22.79 7.68 25.73
N PHE A 114 22.42 8.95 25.82
CA PHE A 114 23.20 10.05 25.24
C PHE A 114 24.27 10.60 26.19
N SER A 115 24.13 10.41 27.51
CA SER A 115 25.12 10.83 28.50
C SER A 115 26.47 10.12 28.35
N THR A 116 26.49 8.95 27.71
CA THR A 116 27.74 8.21 27.46
C THR A 116 28.36 8.64 26.14
N GLU A 117 29.43 9.44 26.21
CA GLU A 117 30.15 9.88 25.02
C GLU A 117 30.61 8.66 24.19
N ASN A 118 30.32 8.67 22.88
CA ASN A 118 30.72 7.65 21.91
C ASN A 118 30.18 6.23 22.13
N SER A 119 29.12 6.04 22.92
CA SER A 119 28.49 4.73 23.07
C SER A 119 27.56 4.41 21.89
N SER A 120 28.10 3.81 20.84
CA SER A 120 27.26 3.05 19.92
C SER A 120 26.67 1.86 20.67
N VAL A 121 25.37 1.63 20.53
CA VAL A 121 24.64 0.53 21.14
C VAL A 121 24.47 -0.56 20.10
N SER A 122 25.29 -1.61 20.18
CA SER A 122 25.09 -2.79 19.35
C SER A 122 23.78 -3.45 19.72
N ILE A 123 22.97 -3.79 18.72
CA ILE A 123 21.74 -4.57 18.89
C ILE A 123 21.86 -5.97 18.29
N GLY A 124 23.04 -6.32 17.75
CA GLY A 124 23.30 -7.60 17.09
C GLY A 124 22.48 -7.80 15.80
N GLY A 125 22.22 -9.05 15.46
CA GLY A 125 21.48 -9.44 14.26
C GLY A 125 19.96 -9.35 14.39
N VAL A 126 19.42 -8.13 14.46
CA VAL A 126 17.96 -7.89 14.61
C VAL A 126 17.23 -7.99 13.28
N LYS A 127 16.22 -8.87 13.20
CA LYS A 127 15.37 -8.98 12.00
C LYS A 127 14.35 -7.85 11.90
N ARG A 128 13.73 -7.43 13.02
CA ARG A 128 12.66 -6.42 13.03
C ARG A 128 12.89 -5.40 14.13
N LEU A 129 12.91 -4.12 13.78
CA LEU A 129 13.11 -3.02 14.71
C LEU A 129 11.92 -2.05 14.66
N PHE A 130 11.33 -1.79 15.83
CA PHE A 130 10.21 -0.87 16.01
C PHE A 130 10.60 0.23 16.98
N LEU A 131 10.69 1.47 16.50
CA LEU A 131 10.96 2.64 17.32
C LEU A 131 9.74 3.56 17.35
N HIS A 132 9.31 3.95 18.56
CA HIS A 132 8.17 4.84 18.73
C HIS A 132 8.48 5.99 19.71
N GLY A 133 8.01 7.19 19.36
CA GLY A 133 8.14 8.38 20.20
C GLY A 133 9.61 8.84 20.31
N HIS A 134 10.04 9.21 21.52
CA HIS A 134 11.43 9.61 21.77
C HIS A 134 12.45 8.50 21.47
N ALA A 135 12.03 7.22 21.38
CA ALA A 135 12.92 6.11 21.06
C ALA A 135 13.41 6.15 19.61
N LEU A 136 12.94 7.08 18.76
CA LEU A 136 13.56 7.30 17.46
C LEU A 136 14.93 7.95 17.59
N GLN A 137 15.13 8.82 18.58
CA GLN A 137 16.37 9.61 18.70
C GLN A 137 17.60 8.71 18.88
N ILE A 138 17.45 7.51 19.45
CA ILE A 138 18.55 6.55 19.60
C ILE A 138 18.97 5.89 18.29
N LEU A 139 18.21 6.06 17.19
CA LEU A 139 18.49 5.41 15.91
C LEU A 139 19.93 5.61 15.40
N PRO A 140 20.53 6.83 15.41
CA PRO A 140 21.93 7.03 15.02
C PRO A 140 22.94 6.31 15.92
N LYS A 141 22.55 6.00 17.18
CA LYS A 141 23.40 5.26 18.13
C LYS A 141 23.30 3.74 17.94
N LEU A 142 22.31 3.23 17.23
CA LEU A 142 22.13 1.79 17.07
C LEU A 142 23.16 1.23 16.07
N GLY A 143 24.08 0.42 16.58
CA GLY A 143 24.98 -0.39 15.77
C GLY A 143 24.24 -1.58 15.19
N ILE A 144 23.77 -1.45 13.95
CA ILE A 144 23.23 -2.57 13.17
C ILE A 144 24.38 -3.21 12.41
N HIS A 145 24.69 -4.46 12.72
CA HIS A 145 25.76 -5.18 12.06
C HIS A 145 25.48 -5.33 10.55
N GLY A 146 26.43 -4.94 9.69
CA GLY A 146 26.23 -4.83 8.24
C GLY A 146 25.75 -6.11 7.55
N GLU A 147 26.27 -7.26 7.97
CA GLU A 147 25.87 -8.54 7.38
C GLU A 147 24.40 -8.93 7.64
N SER A 148 23.74 -8.27 8.60
CA SER A 148 22.37 -8.59 8.97
C SER A 148 21.35 -7.97 8.01
N VAL A 149 20.53 -8.84 7.39
CA VAL A 149 19.38 -8.39 6.58
C VAL A 149 18.22 -8.06 7.52
N MET A 150 17.97 -6.77 7.73
CA MET A 150 16.81 -6.30 8.47
C MET A 150 15.55 -6.53 7.63
N VAL A 151 14.66 -7.38 8.13
CA VAL A 151 13.38 -7.69 7.48
C VAL A 151 12.44 -6.50 7.54
N CYS A 152 12.39 -5.78 8.67
CA CYS A 152 11.45 -4.68 8.87
C CYS A 152 12.04 -3.60 9.79
N LEU A 153 12.01 -2.35 9.34
CA LEU A 153 12.21 -1.16 10.17
C LEU A 153 10.90 -0.36 10.20
N GLU A 154 10.32 -0.17 11.38
CA GLU A 154 9.17 0.71 11.59
C GLU A 154 9.53 1.85 12.53
N LEU A 155 9.35 3.09 12.05
CA LEU A 155 9.58 4.31 12.81
C LEU A 155 8.26 5.10 12.88
N SER A 156 7.87 5.50 14.10
CA SER A 156 6.65 6.27 14.31
C SER A 156 6.88 7.41 15.29
N ALA A 157 6.60 8.64 14.85
CA ALA A 157 6.63 9.83 15.68
C ALA A 157 5.36 10.66 15.46
N ASP A 158 4.68 10.97 16.56
CA ASP A 158 3.46 11.80 16.63
C ASP A 158 3.76 13.26 16.99
N ARG A 159 5.01 13.59 17.31
CA ARG A 159 5.46 14.95 17.65
C ARG A 159 6.83 15.26 17.00
N PRO A 160 7.13 16.52 16.66
CA PRO A 160 8.40 16.88 16.02
C PRO A 160 9.61 16.70 16.96
N GLU A 161 9.43 16.85 18.27
CA GLU A 161 10.54 16.69 19.24
C GLU A 161 11.10 15.26 19.23
N HIS A 162 10.31 14.27 18.84
CA HIS A 162 10.74 12.87 18.71
C HIS A 162 11.85 12.66 17.67
N ILE A 163 12.02 13.59 16.73
CA ILE A 163 13.00 13.49 15.64
C ILE A 163 13.99 14.67 15.58
N ALA A 164 13.83 15.66 16.46
CA ALA A 164 14.57 16.91 16.40
C ALA A 164 16.09 16.71 16.40
N GLU A 165 16.57 15.80 17.25
CA GLU A 165 17.98 15.43 17.35
C GLU A 165 18.54 14.85 16.04
N ILE A 166 17.82 13.89 15.45
CA ILE A 166 18.20 13.23 14.19
C ILE A 166 18.28 14.23 13.03
N LEU A 167 17.37 15.21 13.01
CA LEU A 167 17.36 16.22 11.96
C LEU A 167 18.47 17.27 12.13
N ARG A 168 18.90 17.54 13.38
CA ARG A 168 19.94 18.53 13.70
C ARG A 168 21.35 18.08 13.31
N GLU A 169 21.61 16.78 13.29
CA GLU A 169 22.90 16.24 12.88
C GLU A 169 23.09 16.41 11.36
N ASP A 170 23.82 17.44 10.94
CA ASP A 170 23.94 17.86 9.55
C ASP A 170 24.56 16.80 8.61
N ASN A 171 25.32 15.83 9.14
CA ASN A 171 26.23 15.01 8.33
C ASN A 171 26.15 13.49 8.49
N GLU A 172 25.31 12.97 9.38
CA GLU A 172 25.25 11.52 9.61
C GLU A 172 24.10 10.90 8.81
N ILE A 173 24.44 10.37 7.64
CA ILE A 173 23.59 9.41 6.96
C ILE A 173 23.53 8.17 7.85
N ILE A 174 22.34 7.82 8.31
CA ILE A 174 22.10 6.59 9.06
C ILE A 174 22.18 5.45 8.03
N LEU A 175 23.35 4.85 7.91
CA LEU A 175 23.60 3.80 6.95
C LEU A 175 22.77 2.56 7.30
N MET A 176 21.88 2.20 6.39
CA MET A 176 21.03 1.02 6.51
C MET A 176 21.35 0.10 5.34
N GLU A 177 22.21 -0.91 5.55
CA GLU A 177 22.70 -1.74 4.44
C GLU A 177 21.56 -2.43 3.69
N LYS A 178 20.82 -3.31 4.38
CA LYS A 178 19.82 -4.20 3.76
C LYS A 178 18.51 -4.23 4.54
N VAL A 179 17.65 -3.24 4.29
CA VAL A 179 16.27 -3.20 4.82
C VAL A 179 15.29 -3.70 3.77
N ARG A 180 14.62 -4.83 4.05
CA ARG A 180 13.58 -5.37 3.15
C ARG A 180 12.29 -4.56 3.21
N ARG A 181 11.88 -4.08 4.38
CA ARG A 181 10.65 -3.28 4.55
C ARG A 181 10.91 -2.07 5.44
N LEU A 182 10.57 -0.89 4.94
CA LEU A 182 10.65 0.37 5.67
C LEU A 182 9.25 0.96 5.83
N GLU A 183 8.87 1.25 7.07
CA GLU A 183 7.59 1.86 7.41
C GLU A 183 7.81 3.11 8.27
N LEU A 184 7.38 4.27 7.75
CA LEU A 184 7.53 5.56 8.42
C LEU A 184 6.15 6.20 8.62
N ARG A 185 5.85 6.58 9.87
CA ARG A 185 4.56 7.15 10.27
C ARG A 185 4.72 8.48 11.00
N GLY A 186 3.86 9.44 10.65
CA GLY A 186 3.87 10.80 11.21
C GLY A 186 5.17 11.54 10.90
N TYR A 187 5.69 12.29 11.88
CA TYR A 187 6.95 13.03 11.79
C TYR A 187 8.15 12.15 11.40
N ALA A 188 8.13 10.85 11.69
CA ALA A 188 9.24 9.93 11.35
C ALA A 188 9.58 9.90 9.85
N ILE A 189 8.65 10.31 8.99
CA ILE A 189 8.87 10.44 7.55
C ILE A 189 9.97 11.43 7.21
N GLN A 190 10.16 12.48 8.03
CA GLN A 190 11.20 13.49 7.79
C GLN A 190 12.61 12.92 7.93
N ILE A 191 12.77 11.75 8.55
CA ILE A 191 14.06 11.04 8.64
C ILE A 191 14.40 10.35 7.32
N LEU A 192 13.46 10.15 6.40
CA LEU A 192 13.69 9.42 5.15
C LEU A 192 14.93 9.88 4.36
N PRO A 193 15.22 11.19 4.17
CA PRO A 193 16.43 11.65 3.50
C PRO A 193 17.73 11.32 4.24
N LYS A 194 17.67 11.09 5.56
CA LYS A 194 18.80 10.71 6.41
C LYS A 194 19.05 9.21 6.41
N LEU A 195 18.11 8.39 5.92
CA LEU A 195 18.29 6.94 5.82
C LEU A 195 19.12 6.61 4.58
N GLY A 196 20.34 6.12 4.80
CA GLY A 196 21.26 5.67 3.75
C GLY A 196 20.80 4.33 3.17
N ILE A 197 19.93 4.36 2.17
CA ILE A 197 19.49 3.15 1.45
C ILE A 197 20.52 2.82 0.37
N HIS A 198 21.17 1.66 0.51
CA HIS A 198 22.15 1.19 -0.46
C HIS A 198 21.58 1.10 -1.88
N GLY A 199 22.35 1.55 -2.90
CA GLY A 199 21.91 1.64 -4.28
C GLY A 199 21.41 0.33 -4.90
N GLU A 200 22.02 -0.77 -4.47
CA GLU A 200 21.69 -2.12 -4.96
C GLU A 200 20.57 -2.80 -4.15
N SER A 201 20.12 -2.19 -3.06
CA SER A 201 19.10 -2.78 -2.20
C SER A 201 17.74 -2.84 -2.91
N VAL A 202 17.15 -4.02 -2.90
CA VAL A 202 15.78 -4.27 -3.36
C VAL A 202 14.87 -4.31 -2.16
N MET A 203 14.18 -3.20 -1.91
CA MET A 203 13.17 -3.09 -0.87
C MET A 203 11.90 -3.80 -1.30
N GLU A 204 11.43 -4.72 -0.48
CA GLU A 204 10.15 -5.40 -0.66
C GLU A 204 8.98 -4.46 -0.40
N GLY A 205 9.10 -3.49 0.52
CA GLY A 205 8.06 -2.51 0.76
C GLY A 205 8.53 -1.20 1.40
N LEU A 206 8.08 -0.08 0.84
CA LEU A 206 8.18 1.27 1.41
C LEU A 206 6.77 1.77 1.73
N ILE A 207 6.48 2.00 3.00
CA ILE A 207 5.17 2.44 3.49
C ILE A 207 5.33 3.78 4.22
N LEU A 208 4.74 4.84 3.68
CA LEU A 208 4.78 6.17 4.26
C LEU A 208 3.35 6.66 4.59
N SER A 209 3.10 7.09 5.82
CA SER A 209 1.81 7.63 6.25
C SER A 209 1.97 8.89 7.10
N ALA A 210 1.55 10.05 6.59
CA ALA A 210 1.56 11.32 7.31
C ALA A 210 0.13 11.81 7.53
N TYR A 211 -0.26 12.02 8.78
CA TYR A 211 -1.62 12.41 9.17
C TYR A 211 -1.83 13.92 9.08
N PHE A 212 -0.75 14.70 9.25
CA PHE A 212 -0.77 16.15 9.25
C PHE A 212 0.21 16.71 8.21
N PRO A 213 0.02 17.94 7.70
CA PRO A 213 0.97 18.56 6.77
C PRO A 213 2.35 18.80 7.42
N GLU A 214 2.39 19.05 8.73
CA GLU A 214 3.62 19.26 9.51
C GLU A 214 4.52 18.04 9.51
N ASP A 215 3.96 16.83 9.40
CA ASP A 215 4.69 15.58 9.31
C ASP A 215 5.66 15.55 8.12
N ILE A 216 5.44 16.38 7.10
CA ILE A 216 6.20 16.36 5.84
C ILE A 216 6.82 17.72 5.47
N THR A 217 6.78 18.71 6.36
CA THR A 217 7.22 20.07 6.00
C THR A 217 8.66 20.13 5.53
N GLU A 218 9.59 19.49 6.24
CA GLU A 218 11.02 19.52 5.89
C GLU A 218 11.30 18.77 4.59
N ILE A 219 10.72 17.57 4.43
CA ILE A 219 10.91 16.75 3.23
C ILE A 219 10.30 17.38 1.97
N LEU A 220 9.33 18.30 2.09
CA LEU A 220 8.81 19.03 0.94
C LEU A 220 9.76 20.12 0.42
N LYS A 221 10.71 20.59 1.25
CA LYS A 221 11.76 21.54 0.84
C LYS A 221 12.79 20.90 -0.09
N GLU A 222 12.90 19.58 -0.06
CA GLU A 222 13.77 18.80 -0.94
C GLU A 222 13.48 19.01 -2.42
N ARG A 223 14.50 18.82 -3.27
CA ARG A 223 14.31 18.85 -4.73
C ARG A 223 13.53 17.61 -5.19
N ASN A 224 12.82 17.73 -6.32
CA ASN A 224 12.16 16.57 -6.90
C ASN A 224 13.21 15.53 -7.31
N ASN A 225 12.94 14.26 -7.05
CA ASN A 225 13.87 13.15 -7.23
C ASN A 225 15.23 13.31 -6.49
N SER A 226 15.29 14.00 -5.34
CA SER A 226 16.52 14.03 -4.52
C SER A 226 16.63 12.85 -3.55
N ILE A 227 15.50 12.26 -3.14
CA ILE A 227 15.47 11.25 -2.08
C ILE A 227 15.57 9.86 -2.69
N TRP A 228 16.76 9.29 -2.67
CA TRP A 228 17.00 7.96 -3.22
C TRP A 228 16.39 6.85 -2.36
N VAL A 229 15.53 6.01 -2.97
CA VAL A 229 14.90 4.86 -2.28
C VAL A 229 15.25 3.51 -2.90
N GLY A 230 16.19 3.48 -3.85
CA GLY A 230 16.64 2.26 -4.51
C GLY A 230 15.55 1.61 -5.38
N ARG A 231 15.52 0.28 -5.37
CA ARG A 231 14.50 -0.54 -6.05
C ARG A 231 13.41 -0.89 -5.03
N VAL A 232 12.14 -0.65 -5.37
CA VAL A 232 11.00 -0.85 -4.47
C VAL A 232 9.93 -1.70 -5.16
N LYS A 233 9.61 -2.86 -4.58
CA LYS A 233 8.53 -3.74 -5.07
C LYS A 233 7.14 -3.21 -4.70
N LEU A 234 6.93 -2.82 -3.45
CA LEU A 234 5.66 -2.27 -2.95
C LEU A 234 5.87 -0.84 -2.45
N LEU A 235 5.15 0.13 -3.04
CA LEU A 235 5.12 1.51 -2.55
C LEU A 235 3.70 1.86 -2.10
N ILE A 236 3.54 2.18 -0.82
CA ILE A 236 2.27 2.65 -0.24
C ILE A 236 2.47 4.04 0.32
N LEU A 237 1.72 5.02 -0.21
CA LEU A 237 1.69 6.39 0.32
C LEU A 237 0.27 6.72 0.79
N GLY A 238 0.16 7.04 2.08
CA GLY A 238 -1.08 7.42 2.74
C GLY A 238 -1.13 8.89 3.12
N ASN A 239 -2.29 9.51 2.95
CA ASN A 239 -2.61 10.86 3.40
C ASN A 239 -1.60 11.90 2.86
N TYR A 240 -1.05 12.78 3.71
CA TYR A 240 -0.11 13.82 3.30
C TYR A 240 1.19 13.24 2.70
N ALA A 241 1.58 12.00 3.05
CA ALA A 241 2.81 11.39 2.55
C ALA A 241 2.79 11.22 1.02
N THR A 242 1.61 11.23 0.40
CA THR A 242 1.47 11.24 -1.05
C THR A 242 2.21 12.42 -1.69
N GLN A 243 2.29 13.58 -1.03
CA GLN A 243 2.99 14.78 -1.55
C GLN A 243 4.51 14.60 -1.64
N ILE A 244 5.07 13.60 -0.97
CA ILE A 244 6.51 13.26 -1.04
C ILE A 244 6.81 12.48 -2.32
N PHE A 245 5.81 11.92 -3.00
CA PHE A 245 6.05 11.07 -4.17
C PHE A 245 6.97 11.70 -5.24
N PRO A 246 6.82 12.99 -5.62
CA PRO A 246 7.72 13.64 -6.57
C PRO A 246 9.16 13.83 -6.06
N LYS A 247 9.39 13.70 -4.75
CA LYS A 247 10.72 13.80 -4.10
C LYS A 247 11.47 12.48 -4.16
N LEU A 248 10.75 11.36 -4.27
CA LEU A 248 11.35 10.03 -4.31
C LEU A 248 12.01 9.77 -5.66
N ARG A 249 13.29 9.40 -5.62
CA ARG A 249 14.07 8.88 -6.75
C ARG A 249 14.10 7.37 -6.66
N ILE A 250 13.31 6.73 -7.52
CA ILE A 250 13.28 5.27 -7.69
C ILE A 250 14.26 4.92 -8.80
N HIS A 251 14.97 3.79 -8.64
CA HIS A 251 15.89 3.27 -9.66
C HIS A 251 15.18 3.11 -11.03
N GLU A 252 15.85 3.44 -12.13
CA GLU A 252 15.26 3.42 -13.49
C GLU A 252 14.79 2.02 -13.93
N ASP A 253 15.59 0.99 -13.65
CA ASP A 253 15.23 -0.42 -13.87
C ASP A 253 14.24 -1.02 -12.86
N ASN A 254 13.65 -0.20 -11.97
CA ASN A 254 12.71 -0.72 -11.00
C ASN A 254 11.48 -1.32 -11.68
N VAL A 255 11.17 -2.58 -11.34
CA VAL A 255 9.92 -3.25 -11.69
C VAL A 255 9.06 -3.30 -10.44
N MET A 256 8.25 -2.26 -10.24
CA MET A 256 7.36 -2.16 -9.10
C MET A 256 6.22 -3.17 -9.22
N GLU A 257 5.99 -3.98 -8.18
CA GLU A 257 4.88 -4.91 -8.15
C GLU A 257 3.56 -4.17 -7.88
N VAL A 258 3.54 -3.26 -6.89
CA VAL A 258 2.34 -2.55 -6.49
C VAL A 258 2.65 -1.11 -6.09
N LEU A 259 1.94 -0.15 -6.70
CA LEU A 259 1.80 1.21 -6.19
C LEU A 259 0.38 1.42 -5.66
N ARG A 260 0.25 1.77 -4.39
CA ARG A 260 -1.02 2.13 -3.76
C ARG A 260 -0.94 3.53 -3.18
N LEU A 261 -1.83 4.41 -3.65
CA LEU A 261 -1.98 5.75 -3.10
C LEU A 261 -3.33 5.87 -2.41
N TYR A 262 -3.34 6.38 -1.19
CA TYR A 262 -4.56 6.61 -0.41
C TYR A 262 -4.62 8.05 0.09
N VAL A 263 -5.61 8.80 -0.37
CA VAL A 263 -5.83 10.20 0.03
C VAL A 263 -7.30 10.40 0.33
N GLU A 264 -7.56 10.94 1.51
CA GLU A 264 -8.92 11.22 1.99
C GLU A 264 -9.37 12.63 1.66
N HIS A 265 -8.44 13.59 1.69
CA HIS A 265 -8.75 15.01 1.53
C HIS A 265 -7.94 15.71 0.43
N PRO A 266 -8.53 16.65 -0.34
CA PRO A 266 -7.83 17.31 -1.45
C PRO A 266 -6.54 18.06 -1.09
N GLU A 267 -6.48 18.63 0.11
CA GLU A 267 -5.34 19.37 0.66
C GLU A 267 -4.08 18.51 0.77
N GLN A 268 -4.24 17.18 0.87
CA GLN A 268 -3.15 16.22 0.88
C GLN A 268 -2.48 16.05 -0.51
N LEU A 269 -2.91 16.80 -1.53
CA LEU A 269 -2.36 16.77 -2.90
C LEU A 269 -1.93 18.14 -3.42
N THR A 270 -1.94 19.19 -2.59
CA THR A 270 -1.63 20.57 -3.01
C THR A 270 -0.27 20.66 -3.68
N GLY A 271 0.77 20.02 -3.11
CA GLY A 271 2.12 19.98 -3.67
C GLY A 271 2.23 19.25 -5.01
N ILE A 272 1.29 18.37 -5.35
CA ILE A 272 1.31 17.63 -6.63
C ILE A 272 0.59 18.37 -7.75
N PHE A 273 -0.41 19.20 -7.43
CA PHE A 273 -1.23 19.84 -8.47
C PHE A 273 -0.51 20.87 -9.33
N GLY A 274 0.58 21.46 -8.81
CA GLY A 274 1.45 22.38 -9.53
C GLY A 274 2.45 21.72 -10.47
N LEU A 275 2.63 20.40 -10.39
CA LEU A 275 3.58 19.69 -11.24
C LEU A 275 3.09 19.60 -12.68
N GLU A 276 4.02 19.44 -13.61
CA GLU A 276 3.72 19.15 -15.01
C GLU A 276 3.15 17.73 -15.18
N ASN A 277 2.51 17.45 -16.32
CA ASN A 277 2.06 16.09 -16.60
C ASN A 277 3.28 15.19 -16.87
N ASN A 278 3.18 13.91 -16.48
CA ASN A 278 4.29 12.95 -16.61
C ASN A 278 5.58 13.37 -15.89
N SER A 279 5.50 14.16 -14.81
CA SER A 279 6.65 14.63 -14.05
C SER A 279 7.16 13.62 -13.02
N ILE A 280 6.33 12.64 -12.61
CA ILE A 280 6.66 11.63 -11.60
C ILE A 280 7.00 10.32 -12.32
N CYS A 281 8.29 9.97 -12.36
CA CYS A 281 8.74 8.73 -12.98
C CYS A 281 8.54 7.54 -12.05
N ILE A 282 7.83 6.51 -12.51
CA ILE A 282 7.53 5.31 -11.71
C ILE A 282 8.16 4.03 -12.28
N GLY A 283 8.84 4.12 -13.43
CA GLY A 283 9.48 2.98 -14.08
C GLY A 283 8.48 1.98 -14.65
N LYS A 284 8.81 0.69 -14.56
CA LYS A 284 7.94 -0.44 -14.94
C LYS A 284 7.09 -0.83 -13.72
N MET A 285 5.81 -1.15 -13.93
CA MET A 285 4.86 -1.42 -12.84
C MET A 285 3.84 -2.49 -13.22
N LYS A 286 3.63 -3.48 -12.33
CA LYS A 286 2.62 -4.52 -12.49
C LYS A 286 1.23 -4.03 -12.09
N ARG A 287 1.05 -3.42 -10.91
CA ARG A 287 -0.27 -2.99 -10.42
C ARG A 287 -0.29 -1.56 -9.91
N LEU A 288 -1.28 -0.79 -10.35
CA LEU A 288 -1.57 0.56 -9.86
C LEU A 288 -2.98 0.61 -9.23
N GLU A 289 -3.05 0.97 -7.96
CA GLU A 289 -4.29 1.15 -7.22
C GLU A 289 -4.46 2.62 -6.78
N LEU A 290 -5.42 3.34 -7.37
CA LEU A 290 -5.76 4.72 -7.00
C LEU A 290 -7.21 4.82 -6.51
N ARG A 291 -7.37 5.06 -5.20
CA ARG A 291 -8.68 5.20 -4.55
C ARG A 291 -8.99 6.65 -4.18
N LYS A 292 -10.27 6.99 -4.15
CA LYS A 292 -10.79 8.30 -3.70
C LYS A 292 -10.22 9.46 -4.54
N ILE A 293 -9.41 10.34 -3.96
CA ILE A 293 -8.94 11.59 -4.59
C ILE A 293 -7.64 11.38 -5.37
N THR A 294 -6.92 10.29 -5.12
CA THR A 294 -5.60 10.01 -5.70
C THR A 294 -5.57 9.89 -7.22
N GLN A 295 -6.72 9.67 -7.85
CA GLN A 295 -6.86 9.68 -9.32
C GLN A 295 -6.44 11.01 -9.96
N LYS A 296 -6.44 12.13 -9.21
CA LYS A 296 -5.91 13.41 -9.68
C LYS A 296 -4.40 13.38 -9.96
N ILE A 297 -3.68 12.40 -9.41
CA ILE A 297 -2.24 12.20 -9.63
C ILE A 297 -2.00 11.48 -10.95
N LEU A 298 -2.98 10.74 -11.48
CA LEU A 298 -2.78 9.90 -12.65
C LEU A 298 -2.15 10.64 -13.86
N PRO A 299 -2.53 11.88 -14.21
CA PRO A 299 -1.85 12.66 -15.27
C PRO A 299 -0.40 13.03 -14.98
N LYS A 300 0.04 12.95 -13.72
CA LYS A 300 1.40 13.28 -13.26
C LYS A 300 2.34 12.09 -13.32
N LEU A 301 1.81 10.87 -13.41
CA LEU A 301 2.60 9.65 -13.48
C LEU A 301 3.13 9.42 -14.89
N ARG A 302 4.43 9.13 -14.99
CA ARG A 302 5.11 8.71 -16.22
C ARG A 302 5.51 7.25 -16.11
N PHE A 303 4.82 6.41 -16.86
CA PHE A 303 5.17 5.00 -17.02
C PHE A 303 6.27 4.84 -18.06
N HIS A 304 7.09 3.80 -17.92
CA HIS A 304 8.00 3.38 -18.97
C HIS A 304 7.23 3.01 -20.26
N GLU A 305 7.76 3.32 -21.44
CA GLU A 305 7.07 3.07 -22.73
C GLU A 305 6.74 1.58 -22.93
N GLU A 306 7.67 0.71 -22.55
CA GLU A 306 7.50 -0.75 -22.59
C GLU A 306 6.63 -1.32 -21.46
N ASN A 307 6.04 -0.49 -20.61
CA ASN A 307 5.29 -1.01 -19.46
C ASN A 307 4.08 -1.84 -19.89
N VAL A 308 4.01 -3.07 -19.39
CA VAL A 308 2.85 -3.96 -19.52
C VAL A 308 2.24 -4.13 -18.13
N MET A 309 1.31 -3.26 -17.81
CA MET A 309 0.63 -3.27 -16.52
C MET A 309 -0.30 -4.48 -16.43
N GLU A 310 -0.17 -5.25 -15.36
CA GLU A 310 -1.05 -6.39 -15.07
C GLU A 310 -2.44 -5.90 -14.64
N GLU A 311 -2.52 -4.85 -13.81
CA GLU A 311 -3.78 -4.34 -13.29
C GLU A 311 -3.76 -2.82 -13.00
N LEU A 312 -4.77 -2.12 -13.54
CA LEU A 312 -5.09 -0.73 -13.22
C LEU A 312 -6.46 -0.67 -12.53
N GLU A 313 -6.47 -0.35 -11.23
CA GLU A 313 -7.70 -0.25 -10.42
C GLU A 313 -7.94 1.20 -9.97
N LEU A 314 -9.06 1.78 -10.41
CA LEU A 314 -9.47 3.14 -10.08
C LEU A 314 -10.89 3.15 -9.46
N ASP A 315 -11.05 3.68 -8.25
CA ASP A 315 -12.36 3.87 -7.59
C ASP A 315 -12.52 5.28 -7.00
N ALA A 316 -13.49 6.04 -7.52
CA ALA A 316 -13.78 7.41 -7.07
C ALA A 316 -15.25 7.57 -6.67
N TYR A 317 -15.50 7.85 -5.39
CA TYR A 317 -16.85 7.99 -4.85
C TYR A 317 -17.52 9.36 -5.12
N SER A 318 -16.76 10.37 -5.59
CA SER A 318 -17.26 11.74 -5.80
C SER A 318 -16.75 12.34 -7.10
N PRO A 319 -17.60 13.05 -7.88
CA PRO A 319 -17.19 13.69 -9.14
C PRO A 319 -16.27 14.89 -8.88
N LYS A 320 -16.37 15.54 -7.71
CA LYS A 320 -15.50 16.66 -7.30
C LYS A 320 -14.02 16.26 -7.32
N HIS A 321 -13.75 14.97 -7.12
CA HIS A 321 -12.39 14.45 -7.14
C HIS A 321 -11.81 14.37 -8.55
N LEU A 322 -12.63 14.41 -9.60
CA LEU A 322 -12.19 14.20 -10.97
C LEU A 322 -12.30 15.43 -11.86
N THR A 323 -12.86 16.54 -11.38
CA THR A 323 -13.13 17.74 -12.19
C THR A 323 -11.94 18.18 -13.06
N LYS A 324 -10.71 18.17 -12.52
CA LYS A 324 -9.50 18.56 -13.28
C LYS A 324 -9.14 17.51 -14.35
N VAL A 325 -9.23 16.22 -14.01
CA VAL A 325 -8.93 15.10 -14.93
C VAL A 325 -9.96 15.02 -16.05
N LEU A 326 -11.25 15.18 -15.75
CA LEU A 326 -12.33 15.12 -16.74
C LEU A 326 -12.28 16.28 -17.74
N LYS A 327 -11.74 17.43 -17.35
CA LYS A 327 -11.50 18.58 -18.23
C LYS A 327 -10.34 18.39 -19.20
N MET A 328 -9.50 17.36 -19.02
CA MET A 328 -8.41 17.09 -19.94
C MET A 328 -8.94 16.57 -21.29
N ASN A 329 -8.15 16.73 -22.35
CA ASN A 329 -8.44 16.12 -23.63
C ASN A 329 -8.43 14.58 -23.54
N ASN A 330 -9.13 13.92 -24.44
CA ASN A 330 -9.12 12.47 -24.53
C ASN A 330 -7.70 11.96 -24.86
N ASN A 331 -7.37 10.74 -24.42
CA ASN A 331 -6.07 10.11 -24.64
C ASN A 331 -4.84 10.90 -24.13
N THR A 332 -5.01 11.72 -23.08
CA THR A 332 -3.92 12.50 -22.49
C THR A 332 -3.12 11.76 -21.43
N ILE A 333 -3.72 10.76 -20.79
CA ILE A 333 -3.10 9.98 -19.72
C ILE A 333 -2.51 8.70 -20.32
N LEU A 334 -1.19 8.58 -20.35
CA LEU A 334 -0.52 7.40 -20.86
C LEU A 334 -0.75 6.20 -19.94
N ALA A 335 -1.53 5.21 -20.36
CA ALA A 335 -1.71 3.95 -19.62
C ALA A 335 -0.82 2.83 -20.18
N GLY A 336 -0.36 2.95 -21.43
CA GLY A 336 0.46 1.94 -22.10
C GLY A 336 -0.34 0.68 -22.42
N LYS A 337 0.26 -0.50 -22.19
CA LYS A 337 -0.41 -1.79 -22.30
C LYS A 337 -0.97 -2.18 -20.93
N VAL A 338 -2.24 -2.56 -20.86
CA VAL A 338 -2.95 -2.91 -19.62
C VAL A 338 -3.68 -4.23 -19.81
N LYS A 339 -3.35 -5.25 -19.00
CA LYS A 339 -4.01 -6.56 -19.01
C LYS A 339 -5.37 -6.51 -18.34
N LYS A 340 -5.50 -5.87 -17.17
CA LYS A 340 -6.78 -5.72 -16.45
C LYS A 340 -7.06 -4.27 -16.11
N LEU A 341 -8.24 -3.78 -16.49
CA LEU A 341 -8.70 -2.43 -16.18
C LEU A 341 -10.00 -2.50 -15.38
N ASN A 342 -9.97 -2.08 -14.11
CA ASN A 342 -11.15 -2.04 -13.24
C ASN A 342 -11.46 -0.58 -12.87
N LEU A 343 -12.58 -0.06 -13.39
CA LEU A 343 -13.06 1.30 -13.10
C LEU A 343 -14.39 1.24 -12.35
N ARG A 344 -14.42 1.85 -11.18
CA ARG A 344 -15.60 1.89 -10.32
C ARG A 344 -16.08 3.30 -10.07
N SER A 345 -17.38 3.45 -9.91
CA SER A 345 -18.01 4.72 -9.52
C SER A 345 -17.67 5.84 -10.53
N TYR A 346 -17.33 7.04 -10.07
CA TYR A 346 -16.98 8.17 -10.95
C TYR A 346 -15.66 7.96 -11.72
N ALA A 347 -14.80 7.02 -11.31
CA ALA A 347 -13.53 6.75 -12.00
C ALA A 347 -13.75 6.28 -13.44
N ILE A 348 -14.93 5.75 -13.74
CA ILE A 348 -15.32 5.38 -15.09
C ILE A 348 -15.18 6.56 -16.04
N GLY A 349 -15.50 7.79 -15.62
CA GLY A 349 -15.34 9.01 -16.43
C GLY A 349 -13.91 9.28 -16.93
N ILE A 350 -12.89 8.63 -16.34
CA ILE A 350 -11.49 8.73 -16.79
C ILE A 350 -11.23 7.88 -18.04
N LEU A 351 -12.07 6.89 -18.37
CA LEU A 351 -11.82 5.97 -19.48
C LEU A 351 -11.48 6.67 -20.82
N PRO A 352 -12.21 7.72 -21.29
CA PRO A 352 -11.85 8.44 -22.51
C PRO A 352 -10.51 9.19 -22.43
N LYS A 353 -10.00 9.43 -21.22
CA LYS A 353 -8.75 10.15 -20.97
C LYS A 353 -7.53 9.24 -21.00
N LEU A 354 -7.74 7.92 -20.86
CA LEU A 354 -6.66 6.93 -20.92
C LEU A 354 -6.25 6.67 -22.37
N ARG A 355 -4.97 6.87 -22.67
CA ARG A 355 -4.33 6.41 -23.90
C ARG A 355 -3.86 4.98 -23.72
N ILE A 356 -4.73 4.05 -24.11
CA ILE A 356 -4.42 2.62 -24.20
C ILE A 356 -3.72 2.38 -25.53
N HIS A 357 -2.60 1.65 -25.51
CA HIS A 357 -1.81 1.36 -26.70
C HIS A 357 -2.66 0.62 -27.76
N GLU A 358 -2.49 0.93 -29.05
CA GLU A 358 -3.31 0.36 -30.14
C GLU A 358 -3.24 -1.16 -30.21
N LYS A 359 -2.03 -1.70 -30.04
CA LYS A 359 -1.75 -3.15 -29.95
C LYS A 359 -2.10 -3.77 -28.58
N ASN A 360 -2.86 -3.10 -27.71
CA ASN A 360 -3.21 -3.65 -26.40
C ASN A 360 -4.19 -4.83 -26.54
N VAL A 361 -3.85 -5.94 -25.89
CA VAL A 361 -4.73 -7.11 -25.73
C VAL A 361 -5.07 -7.24 -24.25
N MET A 362 -6.21 -6.68 -23.87
CA MET A 362 -6.69 -6.67 -22.49
C MET A 362 -7.33 -8.02 -22.15
N ASP A 363 -6.91 -8.61 -21.04
CA ASP A 363 -7.53 -9.81 -20.48
C ASP A 363 -8.90 -9.50 -19.88
N GLU A 364 -9.06 -8.37 -19.17
CA GLU A 364 -10.32 -8.01 -18.54
C GLU A 364 -10.57 -6.49 -18.49
N LEU A 365 -11.77 -6.06 -18.91
CA LEU A 365 -12.32 -4.73 -18.67
C LEU A 365 -13.55 -4.85 -17.77
N GLU A 366 -13.49 -4.30 -16.55
CA GLU A 366 -14.62 -4.24 -15.63
C GLU A 366 -15.02 -2.78 -15.36
N LEU A 367 -16.28 -2.44 -15.65
CA LEU A 367 -16.89 -1.15 -15.34
C LEU A 367 -18.11 -1.33 -14.43
N ASN A 368 -18.14 -0.65 -13.28
CA ASN A 368 -19.24 -0.72 -12.31
C ASN A 368 -19.71 0.67 -11.85
N ALA A 369 -20.93 1.06 -12.22
CA ALA A 369 -21.53 2.35 -11.86
C ALA A 369 -22.86 2.18 -11.13
N ASP A 370 -22.91 2.52 -9.85
CA ASP A 370 -24.09 2.46 -9.00
C ASP A 370 -25.13 3.55 -9.33
N SER A 371 -24.71 4.65 -9.95
CA SER A 371 -25.56 5.81 -10.30
C SER A 371 -25.30 6.33 -11.71
N SER A 372 -26.33 6.82 -12.41
CA SER A 372 -26.19 7.42 -13.75
C SER A 372 -25.28 8.65 -13.73
N LYS A 373 -25.24 9.38 -12.61
CA LYS A 373 -24.34 10.54 -12.43
C LYS A 373 -22.86 10.18 -12.61
N GLN A 374 -22.49 8.92 -12.34
CA GLN A 374 -21.11 8.45 -12.42
C GLN A 374 -20.61 8.28 -13.85
N ILE A 375 -21.52 8.20 -14.82
CA ILE A 375 -21.18 7.96 -16.23
C ILE A 375 -21.56 9.13 -17.15
N THR A 376 -22.11 10.21 -16.59
CA THR A 376 -22.59 11.37 -17.35
C THR A 376 -21.54 11.91 -18.32
N GLU A 377 -20.27 11.95 -17.90
CA GLU A 377 -19.20 12.47 -18.77
C GLU A 377 -18.95 11.59 -19.99
N ILE A 378 -18.98 10.26 -19.82
CA ILE A 378 -18.85 9.32 -20.93
C ILE A 378 -20.05 9.40 -21.87
N LEU A 379 -21.26 9.58 -21.35
CA LEU A 379 -22.46 9.61 -22.19
C LEU A 379 -22.47 10.79 -23.18
N LYS A 380 -21.71 11.86 -22.89
CA LYS A 380 -21.50 12.99 -23.80
C LYS A 380 -20.61 12.65 -24.99
N THR A 381 -19.81 11.60 -24.90
CA THR A 381 -18.95 11.18 -26.02
C THR A 381 -19.78 10.58 -27.15
N GLU A 382 -19.27 10.64 -28.37
CA GLU A 382 -19.91 10.02 -29.53
C GLU A 382 -19.94 8.49 -29.37
N ASN A 383 -20.88 7.83 -30.05
CA ASN A 383 -20.90 6.37 -30.08
C ASN A 383 -19.65 5.83 -30.77
N ASN A 384 -19.11 4.70 -30.28
CA ASN A 384 -17.88 4.09 -30.79
C ASN A 384 -16.66 5.05 -30.83
N SER A 385 -16.56 5.99 -29.89
CA SER A 385 -15.45 6.95 -29.83
C SER A 385 -14.35 6.57 -28.84
N ILE A 386 -14.64 5.69 -27.87
CA ILE A 386 -13.70 5.29 -26.81
C ILE A 386 -12.97 4.01 -27.24
N TRP A 387 -11.77 4.17 -27.79
CA TRP A 387 -10.93 3.04 -28.19
C TRP A 387 -10.39 2.26 -26.97
N ILE A 388 -10.63 0.95 -26.95
CA ILE A 388 -10.14 0.05 -25.88
C ILE A 388 -9.32 -1.14 -26.38
N GLY A 389 -9.06 -1.21 -27.69
CA GLY A 389 -8.25 -2.28 -28.31
C GLY A 389 -8.96 -3.63 -28.38
N LYS A 390 -8.21 -4.72 -28.19
CA LYS A 390 -8.75 -6.08 -28.09
C LYS A 390 -9.04 -6.39 -26.61
N VAL A 391 -10.21 -6.96 -26.31
CA VAL A 391 -10.65 -7.29 -24.95
C VAL A 391 -11.16 -8.73 -24.91
N LYS A 392 -10.56 -9.58 -24.06
CA LYS A 392 -10.98 -10.97 -23.90
C LYS A 392 -12.24 -11.09 -23.04
N ASN A 393 -12.30 -10.41 -21.90
CA ASN A 393 -13.45 -10.45 -21.00
C ASN A 393 -13.96 -9.04 -20.71
N LEU A 394 -15.24 -8.78 -20.99
CA LEU A 394 -15.89 -7.50 -20.72
C LEU A 394 -17.01 -7.69 -19.69
N LYS A 395 -16.93 -6.95 -18.57
CA LYS A 395 -17.92 -6.98 -17.50
C LYS A 395 -18.50 -5.58 -17.29
N LEU A 396 -19.77 -5.39 -17.63
CA LEU A 396 -20.50 -4.15 -17.37
C LEU A 396 -21.60 -4.38 -16.34
N ARG A 397 -21.60 -3.60 -15.26
CA ARG A 397 -22.56 -3.70 -14.16
C ARG A 397 -23.34 -2.40 -13.97
N LYS A 398 -24.64 -2.52 -13.67
CA LYS A 398 -25.54 -1.42 -13.30
C LYS A 398 -25.58 -0.31 -14.36
N HIS A 399 -25.36 0.96 -14.04
CA HIS A 399 -25.41 2.03 -15.03
C HIS A 399 -24.31 1.92 -16.09
N ALA A 400 -23.20 1.22 -15.83
CA ALA A 400 -22.10 1.09 -16.78
C ALA A 400 -22.50 0.37 -18.07
N LEU A 401 -23.63 -0.34 -18.11
CA LEU A 401 -24.16 -0.93 -19.35
C LEU A 401 -24.38 0.13 -20.43
N LYS A 402 -24.79 1.35 -20.07
CA LYS A 402 -25.03 2.45 -21.02
C LYS A 402 -23.77 2.90 -21.77
N ILE A 403 -22.60 2.57 -21.23
CA ILE A 403 -21.30 2.87 -21.85
C ILE A 403 -21.03 1.95 -23.03
N LEU A 404 -21.72 0.81 -23.15
CA LEU A 404 -21.47 -0.17 -24.20
C LEU A 404 -21.52 0.44 -25.61
N SER A 405 -22.43 1.39 -25.87
CA SER A 405 -22.53 2.08 -27.16
C SER A 405 -21.39 3.06 -27.45
N LYS A 406 -20.59 3.39 -26.44
CA LYS A 406 -19.48 4.35 -26.52
C LYS A 406 -18.13 3.67 -26.77
N LEU A 407 -18.03 2.38 -26.47
CA LEU A 407 -16.81 1.60 -26.60
C LEU A 407 -16.55 1.23 -28.07
N LYS A 408 -15.30 1.41 -28.52
CA LYS A 408 -14.81 0.97 -29.83
C LYS A 408 -13.79 -0.14 -29.61
N PHE A 409 -14.11 -1.32 -30.13
CA PHE A 409 -13.21 -2.47 -30.15
C PHE A 409 -12.46 -2.53 -31.47
N HIS A 410 -11.31 -3.21 -31.45
CA HIS A 410 -10.63 -3.61 -32.68
C HIS A 410 -11.53 -4.53 -33.53
N GLU A 411 -11.46 -4.44 -34.85
CA GLU A 411 -12.30 -5.23 -35.78
C GLU A 411 -12.11 -6.74 -35.60
N GLU A 412 -10.85 -7.16 -35.46
CA GLU A 412 -10.47 -8.55 -35.14
C GLU A 412 -10.72 -8.98 -33.67
N ASN A 413 -11.48 -8.21 -32.88
CA ASN A 413 -11.69 -8.56 -31.49
C ASN A 413 -12.58 -9.81 -31.34
N VAL A 414 -12.05 -10.83 -30.66
CA VAL A 414 -12.78 -12.05 -30.31
C VAL A 414 -12.90 -12.15 -28.79
N MET A 415 -14.03 -11.70 -28.25
CA MET A 415 -14.32 -11.78 -26.83
C MET A 415 -14.54 -13.24 -26.40
N LYS A 416 -13.81 -13.65 -25.36
CA LYS A 416 -14.06 -14.91 -24.64
C LYS A 416 -15.36 -14.82 -23.85
N GLU A 417 -15.60 -13.71 -23.15
CA GLU A 417 -16.77 -13.56 -22.29
C GLU A 417 -17.28 -12.12 -22.29
N LEU A 418 -18.59 -11.96 -22.49
CA LEU A 418 -19.32 -10.72 -22.26
C LEU A 418 -20.33 -10.91 -21.12
N VAL A 419 -20.17 -10.19 -20.01
CA VAL A 419 -21.08 -10.22 -18.87
C VAL A 419 -21.78 -8.88 -18.71
N LEU A 420 -23.10 -8.87 -18.87
CA LEU A 420 -23.95 -7.70 -18.63
C LEU A 420 -24.90 -7.96 -17.46
N CYS A 421 -24.86 -7.10 -16.44
CA CYS A 421 -25.66 -7.27 -15.22
C CYS A 421 -26.42 -5.99 -14.86
N ALA A 422 -27.75 -6.05 -14.91
CA ALA A 422 -28.63 -4.94 -14.53
C ALA A 422 -29.72 -5.39 -13.56
N ASP A 423 -29.59 -5.00 -12.30
CA ASP A 423 -30.53 -5.32 -11.21
C ASP A 423 -31.78 -4.42 -11.17
N ASN A 424 -31.88 -3.43 -12.04
CA ASN A 424 -33.06 -2.58 -12.24
C ASN A 424 -33.19 -2.17 -13.72
N THR A 425 -34.42 -2.01 -14.23
CA THR A 425 -34.69 -1.56 -15.61
C THR A 425 -34.13 -0.17 -15.91
N ARG A 426 -34.05 0.73 -14.92
CA ARG A 426 -33.50 2.09 -15.07
C ARG A 426 -32.06 2.11 -15.59
N TYR A 427 -31.32 1.02 -15.37
CA TYR A 427 -29.93 0.89 -15.82
C TYR A 427 -29.82 0.75 -17.34
N ILE A 428 -30.90 0.32 -18.01
CA ILE A 428 -30.88 -0.05 -19.44
C ILE A 428 -31.85 0.76 -20.30
N THR A 429 -32.59 1.71 -19.71
CA THR A 429 -33.66 2.47 -20.40
C THR A 429 -33.18 3.14 -21.70
N GLU A 430 -31.99 3.71 -21.72
CA GLU A 430 -31.42 4.35 -22.93
C GLU A 430 -31.11 3.34 -24.03
N ILE A 431 -30.54 2.18 -23.66
CA ILE A 431 -30.25 1.10 -24.62
C ILE A 431 -31.54 0.55 -25.23
N LEU A 432 -32.61 0.44 -24.43
CA LEU A 432 -33.90 -0.07 -24.92
C LEU A 432 -34.56 0.83 -25.97
N LYS A 433 -34.21 2.12 -26.00
CA LYS A 433 -34.69 3.08 -27.01
C LYS A 433 -33.92 2.99 -28.32
N MET A 434 -32.75 2.37 -28.33
CA MET A 434 -31.97 2.20 -29.56
C MET A 434 -32.65 1.18 -30.48
N ASP A 435 -32.35 1.21 -31.76
CA ASP A 435 -32.85 0.23 -32.71
C ASP A 435 -32.30 -1.17 -32.43
N ASN A 436 -32.98 -2.19 -32.96
CA ASN A 436 -32.44 -3.55 -32.87
C ASN A 436 -31.13 -3.65 -33.66
N ASN A 437 -30.20 -4.48 -33.18
CA ASN A 437 -28.87 -4.64 -33.80
C ASN A 437 -28.07 -3.33 -33.96
N SER A 438 -28.28 -2.34 -33.09
CA SER A 438 -27.53 -1.08 -33.14
C SER A 438 -26.22 -1.09 -32.35
N LEU A 439 -26.06 -2.02 -31.39
CA LEU A 439 -24.87 -2.11 -30.54
C LEU A 439 -23.91 -3.16 -31.09
N TRP A 440 -22.92 -2.74 -31.87
CA TRP A 440 -21.91 -3.66 -32.40
C TRP A 440 -20.95 -4.12 -31.28
N ILE A 441 -20.80 -5.44 -31.14
CA ILE A 441 -19.96 -6.08 -30.09
C ILE A 441 -18.81 -6.91 -30.70
N GLY A 442 -18.82 -7.13 -32.02
CA GLY A 442 -17.87 -8.01 -32.69
C GLY A 442 -18.18 -9.50 -32.46
N LYS A 443 -17.14 -10.32 -32.30
CA LYS A 443 -17.25 -11.77 -32.07
C LYS A 443 -17.23 -12.07 -30.55
N VAL A 444 -18.21 -12.83 -30.04
CA VAL A 444 -18.37 -13.20 -28.62
C VAL A 444 -18.62 -14.71 -28.50
N LYS A 445 -17.73 -15.40 -27.78
CA LYS A 445 -17.85 -16.85 -27.52
C LYS A 445 -18.89 -17.15 -26.44
N ASN A 446 -18.87 -16.45 -25.32
CA ASN A 446 -19.80 -16.68 -24.21
C ASN A 446 -20.50 -15.38 -23.83
N LEU A 447 -21.84 -15.37 -23.89
CA LEU A 447 -22.66 -14.22 -23.52
C LEU A 447 -23.44 -14.53 -22.23
N LYS A 448 -23.23 -13.72 -21.19
CA LYS A 448 -23.92 -13.83 -19.90
C LYS A 448 -24.76 -12.59 -19.63
N LEU A 449 -26.07 -12.74 -19.72
CA LEU A 449 -27.03 -11.68 -19.43
C LEU A 449 -27.74 -11.98 -18.11
N ARG A 450 -27.64 -11.06 -17.15
CA ARG A 450 -28.22 -11.23 -15.81
C ARG A 450 -29.30 -10.18 -15.53
N LYS A 451 -30.40 -10.65 -14.94
CA LYS A 451 -31.56 -9.87 -14.48
C LYS A 451 -32.16 -9.06 -15.63
N HIS A 452 -32.33 -7.75 -15.49
CA HIS A 452 -32.93 -6.91 -16.51
C HIS A 452 -32.07 -6.77 -17.77
N ALA A 453 -30.76 -7.08 -17.72
CA ALA A 453 -29.87 -7.00 -18.88
C ALA A 453 -30.30 -7.93 -20.03
N LEU A 454 -31.12 -8.95 -19.74
CA LEU A 454 -31.75 -9.80 -20.77
C LEU A 454 -32.50 -9.00 -21.84
N LYS A 455 -33.11 -7.87 -21.46
CA LYS A 455 -33.86 -7.02 -22.40
C LYS A 455 -32.97 -6.30 -23.43
N ILE A 456 -31.65 -6.31 -23.24
CA ILE A 456 -30.67 -5.76 -24.18
C ILE A 456 -30.38 -6.72 -25.33
N LEU A 457 -30.69 -8.02 -25.21
CA LEU A 457 -30.32 -9.02 -26.23
C LEU A 457 -30.66 -8.58 -27.67
N PRO A 458 -31.89 -8.12 -28.00
CA PRO A 458 -32.23 -7.70 -29.37
C PRO A 458 -31.49 -6.45 -29.87
N LYS A 459 -30.78 -5.74 -28.99
CA LYS A 459 -30.01 -4.53 -29.32
C LYS A 459 -28.57 -4.86 -29.70
N LEU A 460 -28.07 -6.04 -29.35
CA LEU A 460 -26.71 -6.48 -29.63
C LEU A 460 -26.59 -6.92 -31.09
N LYS A 461 -25.59 -6.40 -31.80
CA LYS A 461 -25.18 -6.82 -33.13
C LYS A 461 -23.84 -7.54 -33.02
N PHE A 462 -23.84 -8.81 -33.40
CA PHE A 462 -22.62 -9.59 -33.53
C PHE A 462 -22.06 -9.49 -34.95
N HIS A 463 -20.78 -9.81 -35.08
CA HIS A 463 -20.16 -10.06 -36.38
C HIS A 463 -20.88 -11.22 -37.09
N GLU A 464 -20.94 -11.20 -38.42
CA GLU A 464 -21.62 -12.25 -39.21
C GLU A 464 -20.99 -13.64 -38.99
N GLU A 465 -19.67 -13.71 -38.93
CA GLU A 465 -18.90 -14.92 -38.59
C GLU A 465 -18.89 -15.29 -37.09
N ASN A 466 -19.82 -14.77 -36.28
CA ASN A 466 -19.81 -15.05 -34.85
C ASN A 466 -20.33 -16.46 -34.54
N VAL A 467 -19.46 -17.33 -34.03
CA VAL A 467 -19.84 -18.65 -33.50
C VAL A 467 -19.92 -18.59 -31.97
N MET A 468 -21.14 -18.40 -31.45
CA MET A 468 -21.40 -18.37 -30.00
C MET A 468 -21.39 -19.80 -29.42
N LYS A 469 -20.63 -20.01 -28.34
CA LYS A 469 -20.51 -21.30 -27.64
C LYS A 469 -21.50 -21.43 -26.49
N GLU A 470 -21.68 -20.38 -25.69
CA GLU A 470 -22.57 -20.39 -24.52
C GLU A 470 -23.42 -19.12 -24.48
N LEU A 471 -24.73 -19.29 -24.33
CA LEU A 471 -25.69 -18.23 -24.02
C LEU A 471 -26.30 -18.46 -22.64
N ASN A 472 -25.85 -17.70 -21.64
CA ASN A 472 -26.29 -17.85 -20.25
C ASN A 472 -27.25 -16.72 -19.86
N LEU A 473 -28.53 -17.05 -19.73
CA LEU A 473 -29.60 -16.12 -19.41
C LEU A 473 -30.10 -16.35 -17.98
N LYS A 474 -29.76 -15.45 -17.06
CA LYS A 474 -30.21 -15.55 -15.65
C LYS A 474 -31.20 -14.46 -15.32
N ALA A 475 -32.50 -14.75 -15.42
CA ALA A 475 -33.54 -13.81 -15.03
C ALA A 475 -33.57 -13.58 -13.50
N GLY A 476 -33.95 -12.38 -13.09
CA GLY A 476 -34.21 -12.04 -11.69
C GLY A 476 -35.64 -12.40 -11.25
N SER A 477 -36.56 -12.60 -12.21
CA SER A 477 -37.93 -13.06 -11.97
C SER A 477 -38.52 -13.70 -13.23
N SER A 478 -39.52 -14.59 -13.07
CA SER A 478 -40.21 -15.26 -14.19
C SER A 478 -40.85 -14.29 -15.19
N LYS A 479 -41.38 -13.16 -14.71
CA LYS A 479 -41.97 -12.09 -15.54
C LYS A 479 -41.00 -11.52 -16.59
N GLN A 480 -39.69 -11.49 -16.29
CA GLN A 480 -38.69 -11.01 -17.24
C GLN A 480 -38.54 -11.94 -18.44
N ILE A 481 -38.73 -13.25 -18.25
CA ILE A 481 -38.64 -14.27 -19.31
C ILE A 481 -39.83 -14.15 -20.25
N THR A 482 -41.04 -14.01 -19.71
CA THR A 482 -42.27 -13.91 -20.52
C THR A 482 -42.27 -12.69 -21.46
N ASP A 483 -41.66 -11.57 -21.05
CA ASP A 483 -41.54 -10.37 -21.88
C ASP A 483 -40.63 -10.59 -23.11
N ILE A 484 -39.63 -11.45 -22.98
CA ILE A 484 -38.65 -11.73 -24.03
C ILE A 484 -39.23 -12.70 -25.06
N LEU A 485 -39.83 -13.79 -24.58
CA LEU A 485 -40.45 -14.81 -25.44
C LEU A 485 -41.55 -14.24 -26.34
N LYS A 486 -42.32 -13.26 -25.83
CA LYS A 486 -43.37 -12.59 -26.64
C LYS A 486 -42.82 -11.76 -27.81
N LYS A 487 -41.56 -11.33 -27.77
CA LYS A 487 -40.95 -10.48 -28.80
C LYS A 487 -40.22 -11.26 -29.89
N GLU A 488 -39.68 -12.44 -29.57
CA GLU A 488 -38.89 -13.24 -30.53
C GLU A 488 -39.73 -13.89 -31.64
N ASN A 489 -41.04 -14.07 -31.45
CA ASN A 489 -41.93 -14.63 -32.47
C ASN A 489 -42.12 -13.77 -33.74
N LYS A 490 -41.41 -12.64 -33.90
CA LYS A 490 -41.60 -11.71 -35.03
C LYS A 490 -40.40 -11.45 -35.93
N ALA A 491 -39.17 -11.75 -35.52
CA ALA A 491 -37.97 -11.68 -36.37
C ALA A 491 -36.74 -11.92 -35.50
N SER A 492 -35.95 -12.96 -35.76
CA SER A 492 -34.53 -12.85 -35.44
C SER A 492 -33.65 -13.80 -36.27
N CYS A 493 -32.77 -13.16 -37.04
CA CYS A 493 -31.64 -13.77 -37.74
C CYS A 493 -30.48 -13.94 -36.74
N TRP A 494 -30.60 -14.87 -35.79
CA TRP A 494 -29.45 -15.31 -34.99
C TRP A 494 -28.89 -16.57 -35.64
N GLY A 495 -28.07 -16.42 -36.68
CA GLY A 495 -27.21 -17.48 -37.27
C GLY A 495 -27.88 -18.84 -37.59
N ARG A 496 -28.02 -19.15 -38.89
CA ARG A 496 -28.08 -20.57 -39.31
C ARG A 496 -26.75 -21.25 -39.05
#